data_AF-A0A9W4MKE5-F1
#
_entry.id   AF-A0A9W4MKE5-F1
#
_cell.length_a   1.000
_cell.length_b   1.000
_cell.length_c   1.000
_cell.angle_alpha   90.00
_cell.angle_beta   90.00
_cell.angle_gamma   90.00
#
_symmetry.space_group_name_H-M   'P 1'
#
loop_
_entity.id
_entity.type
_entity.pdbx_description
1 polymer ?
#
loop_
_entity_poly.entity_id
_entity_poly.type
_entity_poly.pdbx_seq_one_letter_code
_entity_poly.pdbx_strand_id
1 'polypeptide(L)'
;MDPVIVAGAGPVGLTLALALARRDVPVILLDEAEVIADAEGLRRSRTAVLGPAAVALVERLGSPGVRAEGAAWTGWRTVRRRAEVARIEFGADDAPVHIAQHRLENGLRQALLGCGSVRIVAGCRVDALEQDGRGVTVHTSGSHETWWRGSYLAGCDGPRSTVRKLLGVRFPGRTAVDRHAVAVVRAELPEPGVALLHRDPLGAPAGQEVTARPLPEGLWRLDWLLPVQARALTPDALVERLRGTLTAWCGSVVPYEVVGSADYSVHQRLARRWRSGRVFLAGDAAHLMGALGAQSVEEGLRDAENLSWKLALAWHDGASKLLLNSYEAERRGAVGARLRATDQVLPLLRASGTWQTVRQSLLSGSARGQAEMLTDSHLGRGTAAASRVYGRSPLTVPAPRSNGGKSGASPLVAGCDTPPGGRVADVQVTALDGTVGRLRDRLGQGLVVVLVAPGTGVWESRHWLTAGLMPRLASAVAALPTPAELLVAETYPGATAHSVLLIRPDGHLVTAMVGCRPAELYSYADLARGGPPAAVGDEDDGQDRAEGAGGQHDEARGVPGGGAAGTRVSGRTR
;
A
#
# COMPACT_ATOMS: atom_id res chain seq x y z
N MET A 1 8.36 -17.77 20.68
CA MET A 1 8.00 -16.34 20.55
C MET A 1 6.52 -16.21 20.87
N ASP A 2 6.12 -15.16 21.59
CA ASP A 2 4.71 -14.88 21.90
C ASP A 2 3.95 -14.50 20.60
N PRO A 3 2.62 -14.66 20.54
CA PRO A 3 1.81 -14.25 19.38
C PRO A 3 1.95 -12.75 19.07
N VAL A 4 1.53 -12.34 17.87
CA VAL A 4 1.33 -10.92 17.55
C VAL A 4 -0.08 -10.51 17.96
N ILE A 5 -0.21 -9.42 18.70
CA ILE A 5 -1.52 -8.86 19.06
C ILE A 5 -1.93 -7.84 17.99
N VAL A 6 -3.17 -7.93 17.52
CA VAL A 6 -3.80 -6.93 16.66
C VAL A 6 -5.02 -6.39 17.40
N ALA A 7 -5.09 -5.07 17.57
CA ALA A 7 -6.22 -4.40 18.22
C ALA A 7 -7.11 -3.73 17.18
N GLY A 8 -8.37 -4.15 17.07
CA GLY A 8 -9.38 -3.72 16.11
C GLY A 8 -9.59 -4.73 14.97
N ALA A 9 -10.78 -5.31 14.88
CA ALA A 9 -11.24 -6.25 13.85
C ALA A 9 -12.04 -5.55 12.72
N GLY A 10 -11.63 -4.33 12.36
CA GLY A 10 -12.00 -3.70 11.10
C GLY A 10 -11.23 -4.30 9.91
N PRO A 11 -11.43 -3.81 8.67
CA PRO A 11 -10.85 -4.42 7.47
C PRO A 11 -9.31 -4.50 7.54
N VAL A 12 -8.66 -3.47 8.06
CA VAL A 12 -7.19 -3.43 8.20
C VAL A 12 -6.67 -4.47 9.18
N GLY A 13 -7.31 -4.60 10.35
CA GLY A 13 -6.88 -5.56 11.36
C GLY A 13 -7.15 -7.01 10.94
N LEU A 14 -8.29 -7.27 10.30
CA LEU A 14 -8.61 -8.58 9.72
C LEU A 14 -7.59 -8.97 8.63
N THR A 15 -7.27 -8.05 7.72
CA THR A 15 -6.25 -8.27 6.68
C THR A 15 -4.87 -8.51 7.28
N LEU A 16 -4.46 -7.75 8.31
CA LEU A 16 -3.17 -7.95 8.97
C LEU A 16 -3.11 -9.31 9.66
N ALA A 17 -4.16 -9.69 10.40
CA ALA A 17 -4.24 -10.97 11.08
C ALA A 17 -4.15 -12.14 10.09
N LEU A 18 -4.90 -12.09 8.99
CA LEU A 18 -4.80 -13.08 7.91
C LEU A 18 -3.42 -13.14 7.29
N ALA A 19 -2.83 -11.99 6.96
CA ALA A 19 -1.52 -11.94 6.31
C ALA A 19 -0.40 -12.50 7.20
N LEU A 20 -0.52 -12.33 8.52
CA LEU A 20 0.37 -12.95 9.51
C LEU A 20 0.12 -14.45 9.63
N ALA A 21 -1.15 -14.86 9.74
CA ALA A 21 -1.54 -16.26 9.84
C ALA A 21 -1.10 -17.09 8.63
N ARG A 22 -1.16 -16.51 7.42
CA ARG A 22 -0.68 -17.12 6.16
C ARG A 22 0.83 -17.32 6.10
N ARG A 23 1.57 -16.75 7.06
CA ARG A 23 3.02 -16.89 7.25
C ARG A 23 3.33 -17.60 8.58
N ASP A 24 2.36 -18.37 9.08
CA ASP A 24 2.48 -19.18 10.29
C ASP A 24 2.84 -18.39 11.56
N VAL A 25 2.45 -17.11 11.62
CA VAL A 25 2.58 -16.29 12.83
C VAL A 25 1.29 -16.39 13.64
N PRO A 26 1.34 -16.86 14.91
CA PRO A 26 0.17 -16.87 15.78
C PRO A 26 -0.32 -15.45 16.09
N VAL A 27 -1.64 -15.21 16.01
CA VAL A 27 -2.25 -13.89 16.21
C VAL A 27 -3.34 -13.93 17.26
N ILE A 28 -3.37 -12.91 18.12
CA ILE A 28 -4.52 -12.57 18.97
C ILE A 28 -5.16 -11.31 18.40
N LEU A 29 -6.39 -11.42 17.91
CA LEU A 29 -7.16 -10.30 17.36
C LEU A 29 -8.20 -9.85 18.38
N LEU A 30 -7.99 -8.68 18.99
CA LEU A 30 -8.86 -8.08 19.99
C LEU A 30 -9.81 -7.07 19.34
N ASP A 31 -11.09 -7.07 19.67
CA ASP A 31 -12.04 -6.03 19.25
C ASP A 31 -13.00 -5.64 20.38
N GLU A 32 -13.36 -4.36 20.47
CA GLU A 32 -14.24 -3.86 21.53
C GLU A 32 -15.72 -4.25 21.33
N ALA A 33 -16.15 -4.57 20.11
CA ALA A 33 -17.54 -4.91 19.83
C ALA A 33 -17.85 -6.35 20.27
N GLU A 34 -18.86 -6.56 21.13
CA GLU A 34 -19.34 -7.89 21.54
C GLU A 34 -19.99 -8.64 20.38
N VAL A 35 -20.87 -7.95 19.64
CA VAL A 35 -21.45 -8.45 18.41
C VAL A 35 -20.65 -7.86 17.26
N ILE A 36 -19.79 -8.68 16.68
CA ILE A 36 -19.06 -8.32 15.46
C ILE A 36 -20.05 -8.19 14.26
N ALA A 37 -21.33 -8.52 14.43
CA ALA A 37 -22.45 -8.38 13.49
C ALA A 37 -23.42 -7.20 13.78
N ASP A 38 -23.93 -6.59 12.71
CA ASP A 38 -25.29 -6.04 12.54
C ASP A 38 -25.75 -4.81 13.36
N ALA A 39 -25.09 -3.68 13.10
CA ALA A 39 -25.73 -2.35 13.19
C ALA A 39 -26.16 -1.91 11.77
N GLU A 40 -27.24 -2.52 11.29
CA GLU A 40 -27.77 -2.55 9.91
C GLU A 40 -27.68 -1.23 9.11
N GLY A 41 -28.12 -0.09 9.68
CA GLY A 41 -28.28 1.17 8.92
C GLY A 41 -26.97 1.90 8.64
N LEU A 42 -26.13 2.11 9.67
CA LEU A 42 -24.85 2.82 9.52
C LEU A 42 -23.81 1.96 8.80
N ARG A 43 -23.81 0.63 9.02
CA ARG A 43 -22.89 -0.30 8.33
C ARG A 43 -23.17 -0.38 6.83
N ARG A 44 -24.44 -0.34 6.40
CA ARG A 44 -24.81 -0.35 4.98
C ARG A 44 -24.36 0.91 4.24
N SER A 45 -24.21 2.04 4.95
CA SER A 45 -23.69 3.28 4.35
C SER A 45 -22.16 3.29 4.12
N ARG A 46 -21.40 2.39 4.77
CA ARG A 46 -19.93 2.32 4.63
C ARG A 46 -19.53 1.40 3.47
N THR A 47 -18.66 1.89 2.60
CA THR A 47 -18.22 1.17 1.41
C THR A 47 -16.74 1.42 1.16
N ALA A 48 -16.09 0.50 0.45
CA ALA A 48 -14.69 0.58 0.06
C ALA A 48 -14.58 0.44 -1.46
N VAL A 49 -13.79 1.32 -2.09
CA VAL A 49 -13.39 1.14 -3.49
C VAL A 49 -11.98 0.57 -3.47
N LEU A 50 -11.81 -0.62 -4.03
CA LEU A 50 -10.55 -1.35 -4.03
C LEU A 50 -9.99 -1.38 -5.46
N GLY A 51 -8.78 -0.86 -5.63
CA GLY A 51 -8.03 -1.06 -6.86
C GLY A 51 -7.60 -2.51 -7.08
N PRO A 52 -7.17 -2.88 -8.30
CA PRO A 52 -6.81 -4.26 -8.66
C PRO A 52 -5.74 -4.89 -7.76
N ALA A 53 -4.82 -4.07 -7.25
CA ALA A 53 -3.80 -4.45 -6.29
C ALA A 53 -4.37 -4.96 -4.95
N ALA A 54 -5.33 -4.22 -4.40
CA ALA A 54 -5.96 -4.54 -3.13
C ALA A 54 -6.94 -5.71 -3.26
N VAL A 55 -7.63 -5.81 -4.41
CA VAL A 55 -8.44 -6.98 -4.75
C VAL A 55 -7.58 -8.24 -4.76
N ALA A 56 -6.47 -8.25 -5.50
CA ALA A 56 -5.56 -9.40 -5.53
C ALA A 56 -5.01 -9.75 -4.15
N LEU A 57 -4.68 -8.77 -3.31
CA LEU A 57 -4.28 -9.00 -1.92
C LEU A 57 -5.38 -9.75 -1.13
N VAL A 58 -6.62 -9.27 -1.17
CA VAL A 58 -7.74 -9.89 -0.44
C VAL A 58 -8.03 -11.30 -0.96
N GLU A 59 -7.95 -11.51 -2.28
CA GLU A 59 -8.11 -12.82 -2.91
C GLU A 59 -7.00 -13.80 -2.45
N ARG A 60 -5.73 -13.38 -2.45
CA ARG A 60 -4.59 -14.20 -1.96
C ARG A 60 -4.71 -14.57 -0.48
N LEU A 61 -5.36 -13.75 0.34
CA LEU A 61 -5.59 -14.05 1.75
C LEU A 61 -6.70 -15.08 1.99
N GLY A 62 -7.42 -15.49 0.94
CA GLY A 62 -8.47 -16.51 1.00
C GLY A 62 -9.89 -15.96 1.02
N SER A 63 -10.09 -14.72 0.58
CA SER A 63 -11.43 -14.14 0.38
C SER A 63 -11.69 -13.86 -1.11
N PRO A 64 -11.76 -14.90 -1.97
CA PRO A 64 -11.89 -14.75 -3.43
C PRO A 64 -13.20 -14.09 -3.86
N GLY A 65 -14.21 -14.06 -2.98
CA GLY A 65 -15.53 -13.50 -3.26
C GLY A 65 -15.57 -11.97 -3.39
N VAL A 66 -14.47 -11.22 -3.20
CA VAL A 66 -14.51 -9.75 -3.21
C VAL A 66 -15.06 -9.16 -4.52
N ARG A 67 -14.78 -9.81 -5.66
CA ARG A 67 -15.32 -9.40 -6.97
C ARG A 67 -16.79 -9.78 -7.16
N ALA A 68 -17.21 -10.92 -6.61
CA ALA A 68 -18.60 -11.38 -6.69
C ALA A 68 -19.50 -10.60 -5.73
N GLU A 69 -18.98 -10.21 -4.58
CA GLU A 69 -19.66 -9.44 -3.53
C GLU A 69 -19.58 -7.92 -3.75
N GLY A 70 -18.81 -7.47 -4.74
CA GLY A 70 -18.61 -6.08 -5.12
C GLY A 70 -19.04 -5.82 -6.56
N ALA A 71 -19.13 -4.54 -6.93
CA ALA A 71 -19.39 -4.11 -8.30
C ALA A 71 -18.08 -3.66 -8.95
N ALA A 72 -17.62 -4.38 -9.97
CA ALA A 72 -16.53 -3.91 -10.82
C ALA A 72 -17.05 -2.79 -11.73
N TRP A 73 -16.43 -1.61 -11.64
CA TRP A 73 -16.83 -0.48 -12.49
C TRP A 73 -16.34 -0.69 -13.92
N THR A 74 -17.19 -0.39 -14.90
CA THR A 74 -16.83 -0.38 -16.33
C THR A 74 -16.31 0.98 -16.78
N GLY A 75 -16.55 2.03 -16.00
CA GLY A 75 -16.00 3.34 -16.27
C GLY A 75 -16.23 4.35 -15.15
N TRP A 76 -15.68 5.54 -15.36
CA TRP A 76 -15.89 6.74 -14.57
C TRP A 76 -16.22 7.91 -15.48
N ARG A 77 -17.23 8.70 -15.12
CA ARG A 77 -17.61 9.92 -15.81
C ARG A 77 -17.57 11.11 -14.90
N THR A 78 -17.13 12.23 -15.44
CA THR A 78 -17.25 13.54 -14.79
C THR A 78 -18.10 14.44 -15.67
N VAL A 79 -19.22 14.89 -15.11
CA VAL A 79 -20.21 15.75 -15.76
C VAL A 79 -20.24 17.09 -15.05
N ARG A 80 -20.31 18.18 -15.82
CA ARG A 80 -20.55 19.52 -15.29
C ARG A 80 -21.80 20.10 -15.96
N ARG A 81 -22.81 20.45 -15.16
CA ARG A 81 -24.14 20.87 -15.63
C ARG A 81 -24.81 19.81 -16.51
N ARG A 82 -24.68 19.92 -17.83
CA ARG A 82 -25.19 18.94 -18.82
C ARG A 82 -24.09 18.36 -19.72
N ALA A 83 -22.86 18.83 -19.58
CA ALA A 83 -21.75 18.43 -20.45
C ALA A 83 -20.85 17.41 -19.76
N GLU A 84 -20.57 16.31 -20.46
CA GLU A 84 -19.51 15.39 -20.07
C GLU A 84 -18.15 16.06 -20.32
N VAL A 85 -17.33 16.16 -19.27
CA VAL A 85 -16.02 16.84 -19.33
C VAL A 85 -14.84 15.88 -19.22
N ALA A 86 -15.06 14.68 -18.69
CA ALA A 86 -14.09 13.59 -18.69
C ALA A 86 -14.80 12.23 -18.63
N ARG A 87 -14.20 11.23 -19.28
CA ARG A 87 -14.61 9.82 -19.20
C ARG A 87 -13.36 8.94 -19.18
N ILE A 88 -13.40 7.92 -18.35
CA ILE A 88 -12.40 6.85 -18.27
C ILE A 88 -13.15 5.53 -18.38
N GLU A 89 -12.66 4.64 -19.22
CA GLU A 89 -13.15 3.26 -19.32
C GLU A 89 -12.19 2.33 -18.56
N PHE A 90 -12.74 1.28 -17.98
CA PHE A 90 -11.96 0.26 -17.28
C PHE A 90 -12.12 -1.08 -17.98
N GLY A 91 -10.98 -1.71 -18.30
CA GLY A 91 -10.95 -3.12 -18.68
C GLY A 91 -11.17 -4.03 -17.46
N ALA A 92 -11.51 -5.29 -17.69
CA ALA A 92 -11.83 -6.26 -16.64
C ALA A 92 -10.71 -6.40 -15.58
N ASP A 93 -9.44 -6.38 -16.00
CA ASP A 93 -8.28 -6.58 -15.13
C ASP A 93 -7.89 -5.36 -14.29
N ASP A 94 -8.28 -4.16 -14.76
CA ASP A 94 -7.91 -2.87 -14.17
C ASP A 94 -9.09 -2.17 -13.47
N ALA A 95 -10.28 -2.77 -13.53
CA ALA A 95 -11.49 -2.24 -12.94
C ALA A 95 -11.38 -2.16 -11.40
N PRO A 96 -11.64 -0.98 -10.81
CA PRO A 96 -11.83 -0.90 -9.37
C PRO A 96 -13.12 -1.63 -8.97
N VAL A 97 -13.09 -2.27 -7.81
CA VAL A 97 -14.24 -2.98 -7.23
C VAL A 97 -14.81 -2.16 -6.09
N HIS A 98 -16.08 -1.79 -6.20
CA HIS A 98 -16.80 -1.10 -5.13
C HIS A 98 -17.63 -2.09 -4.32
N ILE A 99 -17.32 -2.21 -3.03
CA ILE A 99 -17.93 -3.20 -2.15
C ILE A 99 -18.46 -2.54 -0.88
N ALA A 100 -19.55 -3.07 -0.33
CA ALA A 100 -20.02 -2.71 0.99
C ALA A 100 -18.99 -3.16 2.04
N GLN A 101 -18.59 -2.27 2.95
CA GLN A 101 -17.47 -2.57 3.85
C GLN A 101 -17.75 -3.79 4.74
N HIS A 102 -19.01 -3.97 5.17
CA HIS A 102 -19.41 -5.14 5.95
C HIS A 102 -19.26 -6.46 5.18
N ARG A 103 -19.46 -6.48 3.85
CA ARG A 103 -19.24 -7.68 3.02
C ARG A 103 -17.75 -8.03 2.93
N LEU A 104 -16.90 -7.01 2.75
CA LEU A 104 -15.45 -7.18 2.80
C LEU A 104 -15.00 -7.75 4.15
N GLU A 105 -15.46 -7.15 5.26
CA GLU A 105 -15.12 -7.62 6.60
C GLU A 105 -15.63 -9.05 6.85
N ASN A 106 -16.83 -9.39 6.38
CA ASN A 106 -17.38 -10.75 6.50
C ASN A 106 -16.54 -11.76 5.72
N GLY A 107 -16.15 -11.47 4.47
CA GLY A 107 -15.27 -12.34 3.69
C GLY A 107 -13.92 -12.58 4.37
N LEU A 108 -13.31 -11.52 4.92
CA LEU A 108 -12.06 -11.64 5.68
C LEU A 108 -12.24 -12.45 6.99
N ARG A 109 -13.35 -12.26 7.71
CA ARG A 109 -13.66 -13.06 8.91
C ARG A 109 -13.85 -14.53 8.59
N GLN A 110 -14.58 -14.84 7.52
CA GLN A 110 -14.77 -16.23 7.09
C GLN A 110 -13.42 -16.88 6.72
N ALA A 111 -12.54 -16.14 6.04
CA ALA A 111 -11.19 -16.62 5.77
C ALA A 111 -10.39 -16.89 7.07
N LEU A 112 -10.58 -16.08 8.11
CA LEU A 112 -9.92 -16.28 9.42
C LEU A 112 -10.41 -17.51 10.17
N LEU A 113 -11.69 -17.89 10.03
CA LEU A 113 -12.22 -19.09 10.68
C LEU A 113 -11.52 -20.37 10.19
N GLY A 114 -10.98 -20.36 8.97
CA GLY A 114 -10.14 -21.44 8.44
C GLY A 114 -8.70 -21.44 8.95
N CYS A 115 -8.27 -20.42 9.71
CA CYS A 115 -6.91 -20.29 10.22
C CYS A 115 -6.83 -20.71 11.70
N GLY A 116 -6.21 -21.86 11.98
CA GLY A 116 -6.00 -22.32 13.37
C GLY A 116 -5.02 -21.46 14.19
N SER A 117 -4.27 -20.56 13.54
CA SER A 117 -3.27 -19.69 14.18
C SER A 117 -3.83 -18.34 14.67
N VAL A 118 -5.13 -18.05 14.50
CA VAL A 118 -5.74 -16.78 14.92
C VAL A 118 -6.80 -16.99 15.99
N ARG A 119 -6.62 -16.35 17.15
CA ARG A 119 -7.62 -16.26 18.21
C ARG A 119 -8.32 -14.91 18.14
N ILE A 120 -9.61 -14.90 17.78
CA ILE A 120 -10.45 -13.69 17.78
C ILE A 120 -11.10 -13.54 19.16
N VAL A 121 -10.98 -12.36 19.76
CA VAL A 121 -11.55 -12.03 21.08
C VAL A 121 -12.39 -10.77 20.93
N ALA A 122 -13.71 -10.96 20.87
CA ALA A 122 -14.70 -9.90 20.80
C ALA A 122 -14.96 -9.27 22.19
N GLY A 123 -15.66 -8.14 22.25
CA GLY A 123 -16.05 -7.51 23.53
C GLY A 123 -14.85 -7.15 24.45
N CYS A 124 -13.67 -6.98 23.87
CA CYS A 124 -12.40 -6.87 24.56
C CYS A 124 -11.72 -5.55 24.19
N ARG A 125 -11.94 -4.53 25.02
CA ARG A 125 -11.42 -3.19 24.80
C ARG A 125 -10.04 -3.04 25.42
N VAL A 126 -9.07 -2.57 24.63
CA VAL A 126 -7.74 -2.22 25.12
C VAL A 126 -7.79 -0.95 25.95
N ASP A 127 -7.26 -0.99 27.18
CA ASP A 127 -7.27 0.14 28.11
C ASP A 127 -5.89 0.58 28.58
N ALA A 128 -4.93 -0.34 28.67
CA ALA A 128 -3.54 -0.02 28.96
C ALA A 128 -2.59 -0.93 28.18
N LEU A 129 -1.35 -0.48 27.98
CA LEU A 129 -0.31 -1.27 27.36
C LEU A 129 1.03 -0.97 28.02
N GLU A 130 1.85 -2.00 28.15
CA GLU A 130 3.22 -1.96 28.63
C GLU A 130 4.10 -2.74 27.67
N GLN A 131 5.36 -2.32 27.50
CA GLN A 131 6.30 -3.05 26.64
C GLN A 131 7.68 -3.10 27.26
N ASP A 132 8.40 -4.19 27.00
CA ASP A 132 9.74 -4.44 27.48
C ASP A 132 10.66 -4.96 26.34
N GLY A 133 11.87 -5.37 26.70
CA GLY A 133 12.85 -5.89 25.74
C GLY A 133 12.40 -7.15 25.00
N ARG A 134 11.41 -7.89 25.50
CA ARG A 134 10.95 -9.19 25.00
C ARG A 134 9.55 -9.15 24.35
N GLY A 135 8.66 -8.25 24.77
CA GLY A 135 7.28 -8.22 24.26
C GLY A 135 6.45 -7.02 24.69
N VAL A 136 5.14 -7.14 24.52
CA VAL A 136 4.10 -6.16 24.86
C VAL A 136 3.03 -6.87 25.68
N THR A 137 2.66 -6.29 26.81
CA THR A 137 1.50 -6.68 27.62
C THR A 137 0.37 -5.69 27.35
N VAL A 138 -0.82 -6.19 27.02
CA VAL A 138 -2.01 -5.40 26.69
C VAL A 138 -3.09 -5.71 27.71
N HIS A 139 -3.50 -4.71 28.49
CA HIS A 139 -4.59 -4.84 29.44
C HIS A 139 -5.91 -4.48 28.79
N THR A 140 -6.93 -5.27 29.09
CA THR A 140 -8.25 -5.15 28.48
C THR A 140 -9.36 -5.13 29.52
N SER A 141 -10.41 -4.38 29.23
CA SER A 141 -11.70 -4.49 29.91
C SER A 141 -12.70 -5.22 29.02
N GLY A 142 -13.62 -5.97 29.65
CA GLY A 142 -14.62 -6.77 28.96
C GLY A 142 -14.98 -8.04 29.73
N SER A 143 -15.62 -8.98 29.06
CA SER A 143 -16.04 -10.27 29.60
C SER A 143 -14.94 -11.36 29.57
N HIS A 144 -13.78 -11.06 28.98
CA HIS A 144 -12.68 -11.99 28.75
C HIS A 144 -11.48 -11.74 29.68
N GLU A 145 -10.34 -12.40 29.39
CA GLU A 145 -9.07 -12.21 30.09
C GLU A 145 -8.72 -10.71 30.25
N THR A 146 -8.16 -10.36 31.41
CA THR A 146 -7.85 -8.96 31.77
C THR A 146 -6.54 -8.45 31.17
N TRP A 147 -5.71 -9.35 30.63
CA TRP A 147 -4.48 -9.00 29.94
C TRP A 147 -4.05 -10.06 28.92
N TRP A 148 -3.25 -9.63 27.94
CA TRP A 148 -2.72 -10.44 26.85
C TRP A 148 -1.24 -10.15 26.66
N ARG A 149 -0.44 -11.17 26.34
CA ARG A 149 1.00 -11.01 26.03
C ARG A 149 1.30 -11.33 24.58
N GLY A 150 2.11 -10.49 23.95
CA GLY A 150 2.53 -10.69 22.56
C GLY A 150 3.95 -10.21 22.29
N SER A 151 4.54 -10.69 21.19
CA SER A 151 5.86 -10.22 20.72
C SER A 151 5.81 -8.79 20.18
N TYR A 152 4.67 -8.43 19.59
CA TYR A 152 4.36 -7.14 18.99
C TYR A 152 2.87 -6.82 19.12
N LEU A 153 2.53 -5.54 19.04
CA LEU A 153 1.14 -5.05 18.99
C LEU A 153 0.95 -4.17 17.75
N ALA A 154 -0.11 -4.40 16.98
CA ALA A 154 -0.56 -3.49 15.92
C ALA A 154 -1.92 -2.88 16.27
N GLY A 155 -1.97 -1.56 16.45
CA GLY A 155 -3.19 -0.79 16.60
C GLY A 155 -3.85 -0.54 15.25
N CYS A 156 -4.96 -1.23 15.02
CA CYS A 156 -5.86 -1.13 13.87
C CYS A 156 -7.27 -0.66 14.31
N ASP A 157 -7.36 -0.01 15.48
CA ASP A 157 -8.54 0.36 16.25
C ASP A 157 -9.16 1.71 15.81
N GLY A 158 -9.03 2.02 14.52
CA GLY A 158 -9.79 3.08 13.85
C GLY A 158 -9.40 4.53 14.21
N PRO A 159 -10.21 5.53 13.78
CA PRO A 159 -9.87 6.95 13.87
C PRO A 159 -9.70 7.43 15.32
N ARG A 160 -10.39 6.80 16.28
CA ARG A 160 -10.34 7.13 17.71
C ARG A 160 -9.33 6.29 18.50
N SER A 161 -8.47 5.53 17.81
CA SER A 161 -7.45 4.61 18.34
C SER A 161 -7.02 4.89 19.77
N THR A 162 -7.30 3.93 20.64
CA THR A 162 -6.84 3.87 22.01
C THR A 162 -5.36 3.54 22.06
N VAL A 163 -4.87 2.61 21.22
CA VAL A 163 -3.44 2.26 21.14
C VAL A 163 -2.60 3.50 20.84
N ARG A 164 -2.98 4.32 19.86
CA ARG A 164 -2.27 5.57 19.54
C ARG A 164 -2.22 6.54 20.72
N LYS A 165 -3.32 6.68 21.46
CA LYS A 165 -3.42 7.57 22.63
C LYS A 165 -2.53 7.08 23.78
N LEU A 166 -2.54 5.77 24.06
CA LEU A 166 -1.70 5.16 25.09
C LEU A 166 -0.21 5.32 24.80
N LEU A 167 0.19 5.29 23.52
CA LEU A 167 1.56 5.60 23.09
C LEU A 167 1.94 7.09 23.18
N GLY A 168 1.00 7.97 23.55
CA GLY A 168 1.21 9.43 23.53
C GLY A 168 1.51 9.97 22.13
N VAL A 169 1.11 9.28 21.07
CA VAL A 169 1.41 9.68 19.69
C VAL A 169 0.44 10.76 19.23
N ARG A 170 0.98 11.95 18.93
CA ARG A 170 0.20 13.08 18.40
C ARG A 170 -0.38 12.76 17.02
N PHE A 171 -1.61 13.21 16.79
CA PHE A 171 -2.36 13.02 15.54
C PHE A 171 -2.73 14.35 14.86
N PRO A 172 -1.74 15.13 14.39
CA PRO A 172 -1.97 16.43 13.77
C PRO A 172 -2.70 16.30 12.43
N GLY A 173 -3.35 17.40 12.03
CA GLY A 173 -4.02 17.51 10.75
C GLY A 173 -5.19 18.49 10.80
N ARG A 174 -6.05 18.43 9.79
CA ARG A 174 -7.21 19.29 9.62
C ARG A 174 -8.49 18.53 9.99
N THR A 175 -9.41 19.22 10.63
CA THR A 175 -10.69 18.66 11.06
C THR A 175 -11.78 19.17 10.11
N ALA A 176 -12.71 18.30 9.69
CA ALA A 176 -13.84 18.67 8.84
C ALA A 176 -13.41 19.41 7.56
N VAL A 177 -12.48 18.80 6.80
CA VAL A 177 -12.00 19.37 5.52
C VAL A 177 -13.11 19.37 4.46
N ASP A 178 -13.98 18.37 4.49
CA ASP A 178 -15.20 18.25 3.70
C ASP A 178 -16.29 17.64 4.61
N ARG A 179 -17.56 17.86 4.27
CA ARG A 179 -18.70 17.18 4.90
C ARG A 179 -19.56 16.56 3.81
N HIS A 180 -20.04 15.35 4.05
CA HIS A 180 -20.89 14.65 3.08
C HIS A 180 -22.19 14.18 3.73
N ALA A 181 -23.26 14.21 2.95
CA ALA A 181 -24.41 13.34 3.16
C ALA A 181 -24.35 12.18 2.18
N VAL A 182 -24.77 11.02 2.65
CA VAL A 182 -24.74 9.76 1.90
C VAL A 182 -26.11 9.13 1.93
N ALA A 183 -26.52 8.60 0.79
CA ALA A 183 -27.59 7.63 0.70
C ALA A 183 -27.12 6.43 -0.12
N VAL A 184 -27.39 5.24 0.38
CA VAL A 184 -27.34 4.01 -0.41
C VAL A 184 -28.77 3.71 -0.83
N VAL A 185 -29.00 3.70 -2.13
CA VAL A 185 -30.34 3.57 -2.72
C VAL A 185 -30.37 2.44 -3.72
N ARG A 186 -31.46 1.69 -3.76
CA ARG A 186 -31.77 0.80 -4.88
C ARG A 186 -32.56 1.60 -5.90
N ALA A 187 -32.03 1.76 -7.11
CA ALA A 187 -32.66 2.53 -8.18
C ALA A 187 -32.08 2.14 -9.54
N GLU A 188 -32.90 2.21 -10.58
CA GLU A 188 -32.45 2.08 -11.97
C GLU A 188 -31.91 3.42 -12.47
N LEU A 189 -30.59 3.57 -12.49
CA LEU A 189 -29.90 4.77 -12.99
C LEU A 189 -29.24 4.51 -14.35
N PRO A 190 -29.03 5.55 -15.17
CA PRO A 190 -28.34 5.42 -16.45
C PRO A 190 -26.91 4.87 -16.30
N GLU A 191 -26.47 4.07 -17.27
CA GLU A 191 -25.12 3.47 -17.32
C GLU A 191 -24.74 2.70 -16.02
N PRO A 192 -25.40 1.57 -15.71
CA PRO A 192 -25.32 0.91 -14.39
C PRO A 192 -23.94 0.44 -13.92
N GLY A 193 -22.96 0.30 -14.82
CA GLY A 193 -21.58 -0.04 -14.48
C GLY A 193 -20.65 1.16 -14.29
N VAL A 194 -21.12 2.39 -14.52
CA VAL A 194 -20.28 3.58 -14.64
C VAL A 194 -20.46 4.49 -13.44
N ALA A 195 -19.38 4.72 -12.69
CA ALA A 195 -19.37 5.69 -11.60
C ALA A 195 -19.42 7.12 -12.16
N LEU A 196 -20.04 8.04 -11.43
CA LEU A 196 -20.30 9.41 -11.85
C LEU A 196 -19.88 10.42 -10.79
N LEU A 197 -19.17 11.46 -11.21
CA LEU A 197 -19.07 12.73 -10.51
C LEU A 197 -19.85 13.79 -11.29
N HIS A 198 -20.91 14.34 -10.69
CA HIS A 198 -21.71 15.42 -11.26
C HIS A 198 -21.50 16.72 -10.48
N ARG A 199 -20.97 17.74 -11.15
CA ARG A 199 -20.79 19.10 -10.62
C ARG A 199 -21.83 20.07 -11.18
N ASP A 200 -22.32 20.97 -10.33
CA ASP A 200 -23.34 21.97 -10.69
C ASP A 200 -24.59 21.36 -11.38
N PRO A 201 -25.23 20.31 -10.83
CA PRO A 201 -26.44 19.75 -11.43
C PRO A 201 -27.54 20.80 -11.53
N LEU A 202 -28.38 20.69 -12.58
CA LEU A 202 -29.48 21.64 -12.78
C LEU A 202 -30.52 21.54 -11.67
N GLY A 203 -31.02 22.69 -11.21
CA GLY A 203 -31.98 22.77 -10.10
C GLY A 203 -31.34 22.60 -8.72
N ALA A 204 -30.02 22.43 -8.65
CA ALA A 204 -29.25 22.31 -7.42
C ALA A 204 -28.48 23.60 -7.10
N PRO A 205 -28.14 23.87 -5.82
CA PRO A 205 -27.30 25.01 -5.46
C PRO A 205 -25.96 25.03 -6.23
N ALA A 206 -25.51 26.23 -6.60
CA ALA A 206 -24.24 26.40 -7.28
C ALA A 206 -23.06 25.85 -6.45
N GLY A 207 -22.12 25.19 -7.11
CA GLY A 207 -20.97 24.54 -6.46
C GLY A 207 -21.28 23.18 -5.84
N GLN A 208 -22.51 22.67 -5.98
CA GLN A 208 -22.84 21.33 -5.50
C GLN A 208 -22.13 20.25 -6.31
N GLU A 209 -21.58 19.27 -5.60
CA GLU A 209 -21.00 18.06 -6.18
C GLU A 209 -21.74 16.83 -5.66
N VAL A 210 -22.03 15.91 -6.57
CA VAL A 210 -22.69 14.63 -6.28
C VAL A 210 -21.87 13.52 -6.91
N THR A 211 -21.44 12.55 -6.11
CA THR A 211 -20.83 11.32 -6.63
C THR A 211 -21.85 10.20 -6.56
N ALA A 212 -22.08 9.47 -7.66
CA ALA A 212 -22.87 8.25 -7.71
C ALA A 212 -21.95 7.08 -8.05
N ARG A 213 -21.99 6.02 -7.25
CA ARG A 213 -21.12 4.86 -7.42
C ARG A 213 -21.94 3.57 -7.34
N PRO A 214 -21.85 2.71 -8.37
CA PRO A 214 -22.64 1.48 -8.41
C PRO A 214 -22.09 0.47 -7.41
N LEU A 215 -23.02 -0.26 -6.80
CA LEU A 215 -22.84 -1.41 -5.92
C LEU A 215 -23.65 -2.59 -6.51
N PRO A 216 -23.43 -3.83 -6.03
CA PRO A 216 -24.23 -4.99 -6.45
C PRO A 216 -25.74 -4.80 -6.24
N GLU A 217 -26.54 -5.65 -6.88
CA GLU A 217 -27.99 -5.74 -6.67
C GLU A 217 -28.77 -4.43 -6.98
N GLY A 218 -28.29 -3.67 -7.97
CA GLY A 218 -28.90 -2.40 -8.38
C GLY A 218 -28.79 -1.29 -7.33
N LEU A 219 -27.89 -1.46 -6.36
CA LEU A 219 -27.62 -0.45 -5.34
C LEU A 219 -26.66 0.61 -5.87
N TRP A 220 -26.85 1.84 -5.40
CA TRP A 220 -26.00 2.98 -5.68
C TRP A 220 -25.69 3.71 -4.40
N ARG A 221 -24.43 4.07 -4.22
CA ARG A 221 -24.03 5.02 -3.18
C ARG A 221 -23.94 6.41 -3.79
N LEU A 222 -24.78 7.32 -3.29
CA LEU A 222 -24.75 8.73 -3.62
C LEU A 222 -24.11 9.50 -2.47
N ASP A 223 -23.09 10.31 -2.76
CA ASP A 223 -22.43 11.19 -1.81
C ASP A 223 -22.61 12.64 -2.29
N TRP A 224 -23.29 13.46 -1.50
CA TRP A 224 -23.42 14.90 -1.75
C TRP A 224 -22.40 15.65 -0.91
N LEU A 225 -21.55 16.45 -1.56
CA LEU A 225 -20.67 17.39 -0.86
C LEU A 225 -21.52 18.51 -0.25
N LEU A 226 -21.35 18.73 1.05
CA LEU A 226 -22.02 19.77 1.81
C LEU A 226 -21.03 20.88 2.19
N PRO A 227 -21.50 22.12 2.37
CA PRO A 227 -20.71 23.15 3.03
C PRO A 227 -20.24 22.67 4.41
N VAL A 228 -18.98 22.98 4.76
CA VAL A 228 -18.34 22.51 6.00
C VAL A 228 -19.14 22.93 7.25
N GLN A 229 -19.73 24.13 7.24
CA GLN A 229 -20.52 24.69 8.33
C GLN A 229 -22.01 24.32 8.27
N ALA A 230 -22.47 23.51 7.30
CA ALA A 230 -23.87 23.11 7.21
C ALA A 230 -24.27 22.30 8.46
N ARG A 231 -25.54 22.42 8.89
CA ARG A 231 -26.11 21.53 9.93
C ARG A 231 -26.25 20.11 9.37
N ALA A 232 -26.35 19.11 10.26
CA ALA A 232 -26.75 17.76 9.85
C ALA A 232 -28.05 17.83 9.04
N LEU A 233 -28.07 17.12 7.91
CA LEU A 233 -29.25 17.06 7.06
C LEU A 233 -30.35 16.30 7.79
N THR A 234 -31.56 16.86 7.78
CA THR A 234 -32.74 16.13 8.24
C THR A 234 -33.08 15.03 7.23
N PRO A 235 -33.76 13.95 7.65
CA PRO A 235 -34.21 12.89 6.74
C PRO A 235 -35.01 13.45 5.55
N ASP A 236 -35.94 14.38 5.79
CA ASP A 236 -36.74 15.00 4.75
C ASP A 236 -35.88 15.79 3.74
N ALA A 237 -34.89 16.54 4.23
CA ALA A 237 -33.98 17.30 3.36
C ALA A 237 -33.07 16.39 2.52
N LEU A 238 -32.74 15.18 3.02
CA LEU A 238 -32.03 14.17 2.26
C LEU A 238 -32.92 13.59 1.16
N VAL A 239 -34.18 13.27 1.48
CA VAL A 239 -35.17 12.76 0.51
C VAL A 239 -35.41 13.77 -0.61
N GLU A 240 -35.62 15.04 -0.28
CA GLU A 240 -35.80 16.10 -1.29
C GLU A 240 -34.57 16.24 -2.20
N ARG A 241 -33.36 16.19 -1.62
CA ARG A 241 -32.11 16.22 -2.39
C ARG A 241 -31.98 15.01 -3.32
N LEU A 242 -32.34 13.83 -2.85
CA LEU A 242 -32.35 12.60 -3.64
C LEU A 242 -33.34 12.72 -4.80
N ARG A 243 -34.59 13.14 -4.55
CA ARG A 243 -35.61 13.34 -5.59
C ARG A 243 -35.16 14.33 -6.65
N GLY A 244 -34.60 15.47 -6.25
CA GLY A 244 -34.04 16.46 -7.18
C GLY A 244 -32.90 15.89 -8.03
N THR A 245 -31.99 15.12 -7.41
CA THR A 245 -30.87 14.46 -8.11
C THR A 245 -31.37 13.44 -9.14
N LEU A 246 -32.29 12.57 -8.74
CA LEU A 246 -32.88 11.54 -9.61
C LEU A 246 -33.66 12.18 -10.77
N THR A 247 -34.43 13.24 -10.50
CA THR A 247 -35.14 13.99 -11.55
C THR A 247 -34.17 14.60 -12.55
N ALA A 248 -33.07 15.18 -12.08
CA ALA A 248 -32.06 15.79 -12.94
C ALA A 248 -31.33 14.76 -13.83
N TRP A 249 -31.17 13.52 -13.36
CA TRP A 249 -30.47 12.46 -14.10
C TRP A 249 -31.38 11.64 -15.02
N CYS A 250 -32.60 11.34 -14.57
CA CYS A 250 -33.54 10.46 -15.26
C CYS A 250 -34.66 11.21 -15.98
N GLY A 251 -34.74 12.54 -15.86
CA GLY A 251 -35.82 13.37 -16.40
C GLY A 251 -37.14 13.29 -15.62
N SER A 252 -37.27 12.34 -14.69
CA SER A 252 -38.40 12.17 -13.78
C SER A 252 -37.93 11.49 -12.49
N VAL A 253 -38.77 11.47 -11.46
CA VAL A 253 -38.50 10.70 -10.24
C VAL A 253 -38.76 9.23 -10.53
N VAL A 254 -37.70 8.45 -10.75
CA VAL A 254 -37.77 6.99 -10.87
C VAL A 254 -38.09 6.35 -9.50
N PRO A 255 -38.67 5.12 -9.46
CA PRO A 255 -38.81 4.37 -8.21
C PRO A 255 -37.46 4.13 -7.55
N TYR A 256 -37.39 4.31 -6.23
CA TYR A 256 -36.18 4.05 -5.45
C TYR A 256 -36.51 3.59 -4.03
N GLU A 257 -35.57 2.87 -3.41
CA GLU A 257 -35.61 2.48 -2.00
C GLU A 257 -34.33 2.96 -1.31
N VAL A 258 -34.46 3.63 -0.16
CA VAL A 258 -33.30 4.04 0.64
C VAL A 258 -32.94 2.92 1.61
N VAL A 259 -31.78 2.29 1.39
CA VAL A 259 -31.28 1.15 2.17
C VAL A 259 -30.41 1.59 3.35
N GLY A 260 -29.81 2.77 3.26
CA GLY A 260 -29.05 3.37 4.34
C GLY A 260 -28.70 4.81 4.06
N SER A 261 -28.55 5.61 5.11
CA SER A 261 -28.12 6.99 5.02
C SER A 261 -27.19 7.36 6.18
N ALA A 262 -26.31 8.32 5.93
CA ALA A 262 -25.42 8.84 6.95
C ALA A 262 -24.96 10.25 6.56
N ASP A 263 -24.59 11.05 7.55
CA ASP A 263 -23.78 12.23 7.36
C ASP A 263 -22.44 12.06 8.07
N TYR A 264 -21.35 12.53 7.45
CA TYR A 264 -20.02 12.42 8.05
C TYR A 264 -19.15 13.62 7.69
N SER A 265 -18.29 13.97 8.64
CA SER A 265 -17.21 14.92 8.43
C SER A 265 -15.94 14.16 8.06
N VAL A 266 -15.26 14.65 7.03
CA VAL A 266 -14.00 14.12 6.57
C VAL A 266 -12.89 14.83 7.32
N HIS A 267 -11.97 14.06 7.89
CA HIS A 267 -10.80 14.59 8.57
C HIS A 267 -9.55 14.18 7.80
N GLN A 268 -8.52 15.01 7.88
CA GLN A 268 -7.22 14.71 7.31
C GLN A 268 -6.21 14.72 8.43
N ARG A 269 -5.63 13.57 8.77
CA ARG A 269 -4.71 13.45 9.92
C ARG A 269 -3.62 12.45 9.64
N LEU A 270 -2.46 12.64 10.27
CA LEU A 270 -1.32 11.75 10.11
C LEU A 270 -0.55 11.60 11.42
N ALA A 271 -0.51 10.39 11.98
CA ALA A 271 0.14 10.09 13.25
C ALA A 271 1.64 10.36 13.15
N ARG A 272 2.21 11.11 14.12
CA ARG A 272 3.61 11.57 14.07
C ARG A 272 4.62 10.42 14.04
N ARG A 273 4.28 9.29 14.67
CA ARG A 273 5.03 8.03 14.66
C ARG A 273 4.05 6.91 14.36
N TRP A 274 4.48 5.95 13.57
CA TRP A 274 3.75 4.72 13.24
C TRP A 274 4.34 3.51 13.95
N ARG A 275 5.55 3.65 14.51
CA ARG A 275 6.18 2.66 15.38
C ARG A 275 6.62 3.30 16.70
N SER A 276 6.41 2.58 17.80
CA SER A 276 6.96 2.88 19.12
C SER A 276 7.43 1.58 19.77
N GLY A 277 8.72 1.27 19.62
CA GLY A 277 9.30 0.02 20.09
C GLY A 277 8.69 -1.20 19.37
N ARG A 278 7.90 -1.98 20.10
CA ARG A 278 7.19 -3.17 19.63
C ARG A 278 5.73 -2.92 19.23
N VAL A 279 5.28 -1.68 19.33
CA VAL A 279 3.90 -1.28 19.01
C VAL A 279 3.85 -0.50 17.70
N PHE A 280 2.90 -0.83 16.84
CA PHE A 280 2.69 -0.25 15.50
C PHE A 280 1.28 0.32 15.36
N LEU A 281 1.08 1.25 14.44
CA LEU A 281 -0.24 1.79 14.07
C LEU A 281 -0.46 1.57 12.57
N ALA A 282 -1.66 1.12 12.17
CA ALA A 282 -2.04 0.90 10.78
C ALA A 282 -3.47 1.39 10.47
N GLY A 283 -3.74 1.78 9.22
CA GLY A 283 -5.05 2.25 8.79
C GLY A 283 -5.48 3.55 9.48
N ASP A 284 -6.77 3.66 9.80
CA ASP A 284 -7.35 4.86 10.41
C ASP A 284 -6.75 5.21 11.80
N ALA A 285 -6.10 4.25 12.45
CA ALA A 285 -5.32 4.50 13.66
C ALA A 285 -4.06 5.34 13.39
N ALA A 286 -3.50 5.24 12.18
CA ALA A 286 -2.27 5.92 11.76
C ALA A 286 -2.51 7.14 10.87
N HIS A 287 -3.58 7.16 10.06
CA HIS A 287 -3.86 8.26 9.13
C HIS A 287 -5.35 8.37 8.76
N LEU A 288 -5.78 9.58 8.40
CA LEU A 288 -7.10 9.82 7.79
C LEU A 288 -6.85 10.56 6.48
N MET A 289 -7.36 9.99 5.39
CA MET A 289 -6.98 10.35 4.02
C MET A 289 -7.53 11.70 3.54
N GLY A 290 -8.47 12.31 4.26
CA GLY A 290 -9.07 13.57 3.85
C GLY A 290 -10.06 13.41 2.69
N ALA A 291 -10.20 14.48 1.91
CA ALA A 291 -11.20 14.65 0.84
C ALA A 291 -10.78 14.00 -0.49
N LEU A 292 -11.68 14.06 -1.49
CA LEU A 292 -11.45 13.67 -2.90
C LEU A 292 -11.30 12.17 -3.18
N GLY A 293 -11.94 11.29 -2.40
CA GLY A 293 -12.04 9.87 -2.75
C GLY A 293 -12.10 8.94 -1.54
N ALA A 294 -12.72 7.77 -1.73
CA ALA A 294 -13.04 6.81 -0.67
C ALA A 294 -12.02 5.66 -0.59
N GLN A 295 -10.74 5.97 -0.43
CA GLN A 295 -9.65 4.99 -0.44
C GLN A 295 -8.96 4.80 0.92
N SER A 296 -9.58 5.20 2.03
CA SER A 296 -9.00 4.98 3.36
C SER A 296 -8.80 3.50 3.67
N VAL A 297 -9.79 2.67 3.32
CA VAL A 297 -9.70 1.21 3.49
C VAL A 297 -8.57 0.64 2.63
N GLU A 298 -8.51 0.97 1.33
CA GLU A 298 -7.43 0.49 0.45
C GLU A 298 -6.05 0.89 0.97
N GLU A 299 -5.86 2.13 1.42
CA GLU A 299 -4.58 2.58 1.97
C GLU A 299 -4.23 1.84 3.26
N GLY A 300 -5.21 1.53 4.10
CA GLY A 300 -5.03 0.69 5.28
C GLY A 300 -4.68 -0.77 4.94
N LEU A 301 -5.26 -1.34 3.88
CA LEU A 301 -4.87 -2.69 3.42
C LEU A 301 -3.40 -2.74 2.97
N ARG A 302 -2.91 -1.67 2.34
CA ARG A 302 -1.49 -1.53 1.98
C ARG A 302 -0.58 -1.42 3.21
N ASP A 303 -1.05 -0.80 4.29
CA ASP A 303 -0.33 -0.79 5.56
C ASP A 303 -0.20 -2.21 6.14
N ALA A 304 -1.29 -2.99 6.12
CA ALA A 304 -1.29 -4.38 6.56
C ALA A 304 -0.38 -5.26 5.70
N GLU A 305 -0.43 -5.12 4.36
CA GLU A 305 0.44 -5.84 3.43
C GLU A 305 1.92 -5.54 3.73
N ASN A 306 2.28 -4.27 3.90
CA ASN A 306 3.65 -3.86 4.19
C ASN A 306 4.15 -4.28 5.59
N LEU A 307 3.29 -4.25 6.61
CA LEU A 307 3.66 -4.58 7.99
C LEU A 307 3.76 -6.09 8.21
N SER A 308 2.85 -6.87 7.63
CA SER A 308 2.70 -8.31 7.91
C SER A 308 3.98 -9.10 7.66
N TRP A 309 4.62 -8.96 6.50
CA TRP A 309 5.83 -9.71 6.18
C TRP A 309 7.03 -9.31 7.04
N LYS A 310 7.11 -8.03 7.44
CA LYS A 310 8.18 -7.52 8.31
C LYS A 310 8.05 -8.07 9.72
N LEU A 311 6.83 -8.11 10.25
CA LEU A 311 6.53 -8.72 11.53
C LEU A 311 6.75 -10.24 11.49
N ALA A 312 6.39 -10.90 10.39
CA ALA A 312 6.62 -12.33 10.22
C ALA A 312 8.12 -12.67 10.22
N LEU A 313 8.94 -11.97 9.44
CA LEU A 313 10.40 -12.13 9.50
C LEU A 313 10.93 -11.83 10.90
N ALA A 314 10.45 -10.76 11.55
CA ALA A 314 10.90 -10.42 12.89
C ALA A 314 10.47 -11.43 13.97
N TRP A 315 9.43 -12.23 13.69
CA TRP A 315 8.92 -13.28 14.57
C TRP A 315 9.68 -14.60 14.37
N HIS A 316 9.95 -14.99 13.12
CA HIS A 316 10.68 -16.21 12.76
C HIS A 316 12.19 -16.09 12.95
N ASP A 317 12.79 -15.02 12.42
CA ASP A 317 14.24 -14.86 12.29
C ASP A 317 14.83 -13.86 13.29
N GLY A 318 13.97 -13.14 14.02
CA GLY A 318 14.36 -12.10 14.97
C GLY A 318 14.35 -10.68 14.39
N ALA A 319 14.34 -9.70 15.29
CA ALA A 319 13.99 -8.33 14.95
C ALA A 319 15.17 -7.53 14.36
N SER A 320 15.21 -7.36 13.03
CA SER A 320 16.00 -6.27 12.45
C SER A 320 15.35 -4.92 12.76
N LYS A 321 16.08 -4.06 13.49
CA LYS A 321 15.62 -2.68 13.75
C LYS A 321 15.40 -1.91 12.46
N LEU A 322 16.25 -2.11 11.46
CA LEU A 322 16.17 -1.45 10.15
C LEU A 322 14.91 -1.89 9.40
N LEU A 323 14.64 -3.20 9.37
CA LEU A 323 13.44 -3.78 8.78
C LEU A 323 12.16 -3.21 9.41
N LEU A 324 12.05 -3.23 10.73
CA LEU A 324 10.85 -2.75 11.42
C LEU A 324 10.70 -1.21 11.34
N ASN A 325 11.81 -0.46 11.30
CA ASN A 325 11.78 0.99 11.09
C ASN A 325 11.36 1.38 9.67
N SER A 326 11.63 0.53 8.67
CA SER A 326 11.25 0.81 7.30
C SER A 326 9.73 0.93 7.14
N TYR A 327 8.92 0.26 7.97
CA TYR A 327 7.45 0.39 7.95
C TYR A 327 7.01 1.86 8.06
N GLU A 328 7.54 2.58 9.05
CA GLU A 328 7.25 3.99 9.22
C GLU A 328 7.82 4.81 8.06
N ALA A 329 9.09 4.59 7.69
CA ALA A 329 9.75 5.35 6.62
C ALA A 329 8.99 5.26 5.28
N GLU A 330 8.51 4.07 4.94
CA GLU A 330 7.80 3.75 3.71
C GLU A 330 6.36 4.25 3.74
N ARG A 331 5.56 3.75 4.69
CA ARG A 331 4.11 3.96 4.68
C ARG A 331 3.72 5.36 5.11
N ARG A 332 4.30 5.88 6.21
CA ARG A 332 4.07 7.28 6.62
C ARG A 332 4.60 8.25 5.58
N GLY A 333 5.71 7.92 4.91
CA GLY A 333 6.26 8.69 3.80
C GLY A 333 5.30 8.79 2.62
N ALA A 334 4.78 7.65 2.15
CA ALA A 334 3.84 7.55 1.04
C ALA A 334 2.50 8.25 1.34
N VAL A 335 1.89 7.97 2.49
CA VAL A 335 0.63 8.62 2.91
C VAL A 335 0.85 10.12 3.11
N GLY A 336 1.96 10.52 3.74
CA GLY A 336 2.28 11.93 3.90
C GLY A 336 2.47 12.68 2.58
N ALA A 337 3.05 12.04 1.56
CA ALA A 337 3.15 12.61 0.21
C ALA A 337 1.78 12.79 -0.43
N ARG A 338 0.91 11.78 -0.33
CA ARG A 338 -0.47 11.85 -0.82
C ARG A 338 -1.27 12.98 -0.15
N LEU A 339 -1.23 13.07 1.18
CA LEU A 339 -1.92 14.14 1.91
C LEU A 339 -1.42 15.54 1.49
N ARG A 340 -0.11 15.71 1.25
CA ARG A 340 0.43 16.98 0.74
C ARG A 340 -0.05 17.29 -0.67
N ALA A 341 -0.11 16.30 -1.56
CA ALA A 341 -0.64 16.49 -2.91
C ALA A 341 -2.12 16.88 -2.87
N THR A 342 -2.93 16.20 -2.05
CA THR A 342 -4.33 16.56 -1.80
C THR A 342 -4.45 17.99 -1.26
N ASP A 343 -3.61 18.40 -0.31
CA ASP A 343 -3.61 19.77 0.23
C ASP A 343 -3.32 20.84 -0.82
N GLN A 344 -2.44 20.55 -1.77
CA GLN A 344 -2.08 21.46 -2.86
C GLN A 344 -3.20 21.58 -3.90
N VAL A 345 -3.91 20.48 -4.15
CA VAL A 345 -4.93 20.38 -5.20
C VAL A 345 -6.31 20.86 -4.71
N LEU A 346 -6.68 20.56 -3.47
CA LEU A 346 -8.03 20.82 -2.95
C LEU A 346 -8.49 22.29 -3.09
N PRO A 347 -7.67 23.33 -2.80
CA PRO A 347 -8.07 24.73 -2.98
C PRO A 347 -8.37 25.09 -4.43
N LEU A 348 -7.71 24.44 -5.40
CA LEU A 348 -7.94 24.64 -6.83
C LEU A 348 -9.27 24.02 -7.27
N LEU A 349 -9.66 22.91 -6.66
CA LEU A 349 -10.86 22.15 -7.03
C LEU A 349 -12.13 22.66 -6.36
N ARG A 350 -12.03 23.15 -5.12
CA ARG A 350 -13.14 23.69 -4.31
C ARG A 350 -13.37 25.19 -4.53
N ALA A 351 -12.74 25.75 -5.54
CA ALA A 351 -12.66 27.17 -5.77
C ALA A 351 -13.99 27.69 -6.38
N SER A 352 -14.87 28.22 -5.54
CA SER A 352 -16.12 28.86 -5.97
C SER A 352 -16.17 30.33 -5.52
N GLY A 353 -16.25 31.26 -6.48
CA GLY A 353 -16.89 32.56 -6.27
C GLY A 353 -16.04 33.82 -6.06
N THR A 354 -14.70 33.80 -6.11
CA THR A 354 -13.90 35.06 -6.03
C THR A 354 -13.07 35.36 -7.28
N TRP A 355 -12.81 36.64 -7.55
CA TRP A 355 -12.01 37.09 -8.71
C TRP A 355 -10.58 36.54 -8.71
N GLN A 356 -9.99 36.31 -7.53
CA GLN A 356 -8.69 35.65 -7.37
C GLN A 356 -8.73 34.19 -7.84
N THR A 357 -9.86 33.50 -7.62
CA THR A 357 -10.11 32.14 -8.08
C THR A 357 -10.25 32.04 -9.60
N VAL A 358 -10.96 32.99 -10.23
CA VAL A 358 -11.08 33.07 -11.69
C VAL A 358 -9.70 33.27 -12.32
N ARG A 359 -8.87 34.15 -11.74
CA ARG A 359 -7.49 34.36 -12.18
C ARG A 359 -6.62 33.12 -12.03
N GLN A 360 -6.77 32.34 -10.96
CA GLN A 360 -6.04 31.07 -10.78
C GLN A 360 -6.51 29.97 -11.75
N SER A 361 -7.81 29.88 -12.03
CA SER A 361 -8.35 28.95 -13.04
C SER A 361 -7.91 29.31 -14.47
N LEU A 362 -7.64 30.58 -14.75
CA LEU A 362 -7.09 31.03 -16.04
C LEU A 362 -5.58 30.76 -16.16
N LEU A 363 -4.85 30.80 -15.04
CA LEU A 363 -3.42 30.48 -14.98
C LEU A 363 -3.13 28.97 -15.01
N SER A 364 -4.08 28.11 -14.61
CA SER A 364 -3.89 26.65 -14.52
C SER A 364 -4.20 25.86 -15.80
N GLY A 365 -4.55 26.52 -16.91
CA GLY A 365 -4.79 25.87 -18.20
C GLY A 365 -6.07 25.02 -18.26
N SER A 366 -7.18 25.64 -18.68
CA SER A 366 -8.48 25.04 -19.04
C SER A 366 -9.26 24.27 -17.95
N ALA A 367 -10.59 24.41 -17.95
CA ALA A 367 -11.49 23.64 -17.09
C ALA A 367 -11.37 22.10 -17.28
N ARG A 368 -10.80 21.65 -18.40
CA ARG A 368 -10.51 20.25 -18.70
C ARG A 368 -9.45 19.69 -17.75
N GLY A 369 -8.40 20.46 -17.46
CA GLY A 369 -7.35 20.06 -16.51
C GLY A 369 -7.86 19.88 -15.08
N GLN A 370 -8.79 20.74 -14.62
CA GLN A 370 -9.41 20.57 -13.30
C GLN A 370 -10.32 19.34 -13.21
N ALA A 371 -11.09 19.06 -14.26
CA ALA A 371 -11.95 17.88 -14.32
C ALA A 371 -11.14 16.58 -14.33
N GLU A 372 -10.00 16.57 -15.03
CA GLU A 372 -9.04 15.46 -15.04
C GLU A 372 -8.41 15.26 -13.65
N MET A 373 -7.90 16.32 -13.02
CA MET A 373 -7.36 16.25 -11.66
C MET A 373 -8.38 15.76 -10.62
N LEU A 374 -9.65 16.17 -10.74
CA LEU A 374 -10.74 15.68 -9.89
C LEU A 374 -10.97 14.18 -10.11
N THR A 375 -11.11 13.79 -11.37
CA THR A 375 -11.32 12.40 -11.78
C THR A 375 -10.19 11.52 -11.25
N ASP A 376 -8.95 11.95 -11.46
CA ASP A 376 -7.76 11.26 -10.97
C ASP A 376 -7.75 11.17 -9.45
N SER A 377 -8.08 12.25 -8.74
CA SER A 377 -8.12 12.23 -7.28
C SER A 377 -9.12 11.20 -6.74
N HIS A 378 -10.34 11.17 -7.29
CA HIS A 378 -11.38 10.21 -6.90
C HIS A 378 -10.98 8.76 -7.18
N LEU A 379 -10.22 8.52 -8.25
CA LEU A 379 -9.72 7.21 -8.62
C LEU A 379 -8.38 6.85 -7.96
N GLY A 380 -7.77 7.76 -7.19
CA GLY A 380 -6.44 7.57 -6.62
C GLY A 380 -5.35 7.43 -7.70
N ARG A 381 -5.51 8.18 -8.80
CA ARG A 381 -4.61 8.32 -9.95
C ARG A 381 -3.91 9.69 -9.93
N GLY A 382 -3.01 9.91 -10.88
CA GLY A 382 -2.27 11.17 -11.02
C GLY A 382 -1.42 11.52 -9.80
N THR A 383 -1.30 12.81 -9.50
CA THR A 383 -0.53 13.33 -8.35
C THR A 383 -1.13 12.95 -6.99
N ALA A 384 -2.42 12.62 -6.97
CA ALA A 384 -3.15 12.17 -5.79
C ALA A 384 -3.05 10.65 -5.56
N ALA A 385 -2.54 9.89 -6.54
CA ALA A 385 -2.11 8.52 -6.31
C ALA A 385 -0.99 8.52 -5.27
N ALA A 386 -1.10 7.67 -4.26
CA ALA A 386 0.00 7.47 -3.32
C ALA A 386 1.31 7.26 -4.11
N SER A 387 2.42 7.82 -3.61
CA SER A 387 3.72 7.55 -4.23
C SER A 387 3.88 6.04 -4.33
N ARG A 388 3.84 5.52 -5.57
CA ARG A 388 3.99 4.09 -5.87
C ARG A 388 5.41 3.59 -5.58
N VAL A 389 6.26 4.48 -5.07
CA VAL A 389 7.69 4.29 -4.90
C VAL A 389 8.08 4.66 -3.48
N TYR A 390 8.61 3.70 -2.74
CA TYR A 390 9.26 3.90 -1.46
C TYR A 390 10.69 4.42 -1.65
N GLY A 391 10.85 5.61 -2.24
CA GLY A 391 12.16 6.17 -2.60
C GLY A 391 13.08 6.51 -1.41
N ARG A 392 12.60 6.39 -0.17
CA ARG A 392 13.40 6.52 1.06
C ARG A 392 13.47 5.22 1.86
N SER A 393 13.06 4.09 1.26
CA SER A 393 13.19 2.80 1.91
C SER A 393 14.66 2.49 2.14
N PRO A 394 15.05 2.06 3.35
CA PRO A 394 16.38 1.51 3.58
C PRO A 394 16.54 0.08 3.04
N LEU A 395 15.48 -0.52 2.49
CA LEU A 395 15.44 -1.92 2.05
C LEU A 395 15.60 -2.07 0.53
N THR A 396 16.02 -1.01 -0.14
CA THR A 396 16.15 -0.95 -1.60
C THR A 396 17.46 -0.29 -1.98
N VAL A 397 18.01 -0.65 -3.13
CA VAL A 397 19.22 0.00 -3.63
C VAL A 397 18.91 1.46 -3.96
N PRO A 398 19.73 2.43 -3.51
CA PRO A 398 19.53 3.83 -3.85
C PRO A 398 19.55 4.01 -5.37
N ALA A 399 18.60 4.77 -5.92
CA ALA A 399 18.66 5.15 -7.32
C ALA A 399 19.94 5.97 -7.59
N PRO A 400 20.68 5.71 -8.69
CA PRO A 400 21.85 6.50 -9.04
C PRO A 400 21.48 7.98 -9.18
N ARG A 401 22.26 8.88 -8.55
CA ARG A 401 21.99 10.33 -8.58
C ARG A 401 22.32 10.86 -9.97
N SER A 402 21.32 11.30 -10.73
CA SER A 402 21.53 12.02 -11.99
C SER A 402 21.94 13.48 -11.74
N ASN A 403 23.16 13.70 -11.25
CA ASN A 403 23.80 15.01 -11.44
C ASN A 403 24.32 15.06 -12.88
N GLY A 404 23.98 16.12 -13.62
CA GLY A 404 24.20 16.30 -15.07
C GLY A 404 25.66 16.30 -15.55
N GLY A 405 26.36 15.19 -15.36
CA GLY A 405 27.69 14.89 -15.83
C GLY A 405 28.01 13.46 -15.46
N LYS A 406 28.11 12.58 -16.47
CA LYS A 406 28.53 11.16 -16.42
C LYS A 406 28.62 10.57 -15.00
N SER A 407 27.49 10.31 -14.36
CA SER A 407 27.49 9.62 -13.06
C SER A 407 27.70 8.13 -13.31
N GLY A 408 28.69 7.54 -12.62
CA GLY A 408 28.87 6.09 -12.56
C GLY A 408 27.64 5.41 -11.96
N ALA A 409 26.68 5.04 -12.82
CA ALA A 409 25.83 3.92 -12.53
C ALA A 409 26.76 2.71 -12.39
N SER A 410 26.67 1.97 -11.28
CA SER A 410 27.29 0.65 -11.23
C SER A 410 26.83 -0.09 -12.49
N PRO A 411 27.73 -0.65 -13.32
CA PRO A 411 27.41 -1.24 -14.64
C PRO A 411 26.47 -2.47 -14.57
N LEU A 412 25.84 -2.70 -13.42
CA LEU A 412 25.17 -3.90 -12.98
C LEU A 412 23.66 -3.72 -12.75
N VAL A 413 23.19 -2.46 -12.66
CA VAL A 413 21.75 -2.16 -12.57
C VAL A 413 21.15 -2.25 -13.97
N ALA A 414 20.27 -3.22 -14.18
CA ALA A 414 19.55 -3.35 -15.44
C ALA A 414 18.60 -2.17 -15.65
N GLY A 415 18.38 -1.78 -16.91
CA GLY A 415 17.27 -0.89 -17.25
C GLY A 415 15.97 -1.51 -16.77
N CYS A 416 15.07 -0.73 -16.16
CA CYS A 416 13.76 -1.17 -15.71
C CYS A 416 12.86 0.06 -15.54
N ASP A 417 11.65 0.03 -16.08
CA ASP A 417 10.70 1.15 -15.92
C ASP A 417 10.19 1.25 -14.48
N THR A 418 10.27 0.15 -13.72
CA THR A 418 9.97 0.16 -12.28
C THR A 418 11.23 0.59 -11.52
N PRO A 419 11.23 1.76 -10.85
CA PRO A 419 12.36 2.15 -10.04
C PRO A 419 12.49 1.28 -8.79
N PRO A 420 13.68 1.15 -8.18
CA PRO A 420 13.82 0.58 -6.83
C PRO A 420 12.87 1.24 -5.82
N GLY A 421 12.22 0.43 -5.01
CA GLY A 421 11.13 0.83 -4.12
C GLY A 421 9.79 1.04 -4.81
N GLY A 422 9.73 0.93 -6.14
CA GLY A 422 8.50 0.99 -6.93
C GLY A 422 7.71 -0.32 -6.86
N ARG A 423 6.38 -0.21 -6.91
CA ARG A 423 5.52 -1.39 -7.06
C ARG A 423 5.67 -1.98 -8.46
N VAL A 424 5.89 -3.29 -8.54
CA VAL A 424 6.16 -3.98 -9.81
C VAL A 424 4.94 -3.96 -10.75
N ALA A 425 5.23 -3.92 -12.05
CA ALA A 425 4.22 -4.10 -13.07
C ALA A 425 3.68 -5.53 -13.01
N ASP A 426 2.38 -5.66 -13.21
CA ASP A 426 1.77 -6.98 -13.22
C ASP A 426 1.87 -7.59 -14.61
N VAL A 427 2.88 -8.43 -14.80
CA VAL A 427 3.14 -9.17 -16.04
C VAL A 427 2.75 -10.64 -15.89
N GLN A 428 2.61 -11.32 -17.01
CA GLN A 428 2.47 -12.78 -17.01
C GLN A 428 3.81 -13.42 -16.63
N VAL A 429 3.75 -14.41 -15.75
CA VAL A 429 4.90 -15.16 -15.26
C VAL A 429 4.61 -16.65 -15.26
N THR A 430 5.67 -17.43 -15.40
CA THR A 430 5.63 -18.89 -15.35
C THR A 430 6.54 -19.36 -14.22
N ALA A 431 5.98 -20.18 -13.34
CA ALA A 431 6.74 -20.84 -12.28
C ALA A 431 7.52 -22.05 -12.83
N LEU A 432 8.49 -22.54 -12.05
CA LEU A 432 9.34 -23.67 -12.47
C LEU A 432 8.55 -24.97 -12.68
N ASP A 433 7.41 -25.12 -12.01
CA ASP A 433 6.47 -26.23 -12.19
C ASP A 433 5.66 -26.14 -13.50
N GLY A 434 5.84 -25.07 -14.28
CA GLY A 434 5.10 -24.79 -15.51
C GLY A 434 3.79 -24.03 -15.30
N THR A 435 3.40 -23.75 -14.06
CA THR A 435 2.16 -23.02 -13.78
C THR A 435 2.29 -21.55 -14.21
N VAL A 436 1.41 -21.13 -15.11
CA VAL A 436 1.33 -19.76 -15.64
C VAL A 436 0.33 -18.94 -14.84
N GLY A 437 0.66 -17.68 -14.56
CA GLY A 437 -0.24 -16.75 -13.87
C GLY A 437 0.23 -15.31 -13.97
N ARG A 438 -0.41 -14.41 -13.21
CA ARG A 438 0.00 -13.01 -13.09
C ARG A 438 1.00 -12.86 -11.95
N LEU A 439 2.00 -11.97 -12.11
CA LEU A 439 3.01 -11.72 -11.08
C LEU A 439 2.38 -11.31 -9.76
N ARG A 440 1.31 -10.51 -9.78
CA ARG A 440 0.61 -10.08 -8.56
C ARG A 440 0.05 -11.23 -7.73
N ASP A 441 -0.28 -12.36 -8.35
CA ASP A 441 -0.91 -13.50 -7.69
C ASP A 441 0.13 -14.37 -6.96
N ARG A 442 1.41 -14.23 -7.32
CA ARG A 442 2.56 -14.93 -6.72
C ARG A 442 3.18 -14.19 -5.53
N LEU A 443 2.70 -13.00 -5.19
CA LEU A 443 3.24 -12.20 -4.10
C LEU A 443 2.74 -12.68 -2.72
N GLY A 444 3.47 -12.32 -1.67
CA GLY A 444 2.96 -12.36 -0.30
C GLY A 444 3.41 -13.54 0.56
N GLN A 445 4.27 -14.44 0.11
CA GLN A 445 4.89 -15.44 1.00
C GLN A 445 6.30 -15.04 1.36
N GLY A 446 7.20 -15.11 0.39
CA GLY A 446 8.61 -14.77 0.53
C GLY A 446 9.07 -13.74 -0.50
N LEU A 447 10.39 -13.70 -0.73
CA LEU A 447 10.96 -12.93 -1.83
C LEU A 447 10.54 -13.56 -3.16
N VAL A 448 10.46 -12.75 -4.21
CA VAL A 448 10.21 -13.23 -5.57
C VAL A 448 11.36 -12.79 -6.44
N VAL A 449 11.91 -13.74 -7.20
CA VAL A 449 12.97 -13.50 -8.18
C VAL A 449 12.40 -13.75 -9.55
N VAL A 450 12.40 -12.74 -10.42
CA VAL A 450 11.89 -12.85 -11.79
C VAL A 450 13.05 -12.76 -12.77
N LEU A 451 13.24 -13.79 -13.59
CA LEU A 451 14.11 -13.75 -14.75
C LEU A 451 13.33 -13.30 -15.98
N VAL A 452 13.77 -12.22 -16.62
CA VAL A 452 13.27 -11.80 -17.94
C VAL A 452 14.00 -12.60 -19.00
N ALA A 453 13.33 -13.57 -19.60
CA ALA A 453 13.92 -14.46 -20.60
C ALA A 453 12.98 -14.59 -21.81
N PRO A 454 13.22 -13.82 -22.88
CA PRO A 454 12.46 -13.95 -24.12
C PRO A 454 12.67 -15.33 -24.76
N GLY A 455 11.60 -15.90 -25.32
CA GLY A 455 11.63 -17.18 -26.03
C GLY A 455 11.48 -18.43 -25.16
N THR A 456 11.26 -18.27 -23.85
CA THR A 456 11.05 -19.39 -22.92
C THR A 456 9.71 -20.09 -23.10
N GLY A 457 8.71 -19.45 -23.70
CA GLY A 457 7.42 -20.03 -24.05
C GLY A 457 7.48 -21.09 -25.16
N VAL A 458 8.65 -21.24 -25.81
CA VAL A 458 8.89 -22.26 -26.85
C VAL A 458 9.43 -23.56 -26.23
N TRP A 459 9.89 -23.53 -24.99
CA TRP A 459 10.49 -24.67 -24.29
C TRP A 459 9.69 -25.01 -23.03
N GLU A 460 9.42 -26.30 -22.80
CA GLU A 460 8.80 -26.73 -21.55
C GLU A 460 9.68 -26.37 -20.34
N SER A 461 9.06 -25.91 -19.25
CA SER A 461 9.76 -25.40 -18.05
C SER A 461 10.78 -26.37 -17.46
N ARG A 462 10.54 -27.69 -17.59
CA ARG A 462 11.47 -28.76 -17.19
C ARG A 462 12.85 -28.67 -17.83
N HIS A 463 12.95 -28.10 -19.03
CA HIS A 463 14.22 -27.97 -19.76
C HIS A 463 14.99 -26.70 -19.39
N TRP A 464 14.37 -25.75 -18.68
CA TRP A 464 15.05 -24.51 -18.32
C TRP A 464 16.19 -24.77 -17.35
N LEU A 465 16.02 -25.67 -16.38
CA LEU A 465 17.03 -25.97 -15.35
C LEU A 465 18.36 -26.50 -15.90
N THR A 466 18.40 -26.92 -17.17
CA THR A 466 19.61 -27.41 -17.83
C THR A 466 20.25 -26.41 -18.81
N ALA A 467 19.66 -25.22 -19.00
CA ALA A 467 20.05 -24.30 -20.07
C ALA A 467 20.34 -22.87 -19.58
N GLY A 468 21.36 -22.25 -20.19
CA GLY A 468 21.68 -20.84 -20.02
C GLY A 468 21.94 -20.42 -18.57
N LEU A 469 21.31 -19.32 -18.15
CA LEU A 469 21.48 -18.72 -16.82
C LEU A 469 20.75 -19.50 -15.70
N MET A 470 19.77 -20.31 -16.05
CA MET A 470 18.78 -20.85 -15.12
C MET A 470 19.38 -21.80 -14.06
N PRO A 471 20.26 -22.78 -14.36
CA PRO A 471 20.80 -23.65 -13.32
C PRO A 471 21.54 -22.86 -12.22
N ARG A 472 22.33 -21.85 -12.62
CA ARG A 472 23.06 -20.98 -11.69
C ARG A 472 22.11 -20.12 -10.88
N LEU A 473 21.07 -19.57 -11.51
CA LEU A 473 20.08 -18.73 -10.82
C LEU A 473 19.21 -19.54 -9.86
N ALA A 474 18.71 -20.72 -10.26
CA ALA A 474 17.93 -21.60 -9.39
C ALA A 474 18.73 -22.03 -8.16
N SER A 475 20.00 -22.39 -8.34
CA SER A 475 20.91 -22.70 -7.23
C SER A 475 21.09 -21.50 -6.29
N ALA A 476 21.31 -20.30 -6.85
CA ALA A 476 21.43 -19.08 -6.04
C ALA A 476 20.13 -18.76 -5.28
N VAL A 477 18.96 -18.86 -5.92
CA VAL A 477 17.67 -18.60 -5.27
C VAL A 477 17.40 -19.61 -4.16
N ALA A 478 17.73 -20.89 -4.36
CA ALA A 478 17.59 -21.94 -3.34
C ALA A 478 18.52 -21.73 -2.14
N ALA A 479 19.66 -21.07 -2.33
CA ALA A 479 20.61 -20.74 -1.28
C ALA A 479 20.26 -19.43 -0.51
N LEU A 480 19.17 -18.75 -0.87
CA LEU A 480 18.76 -17.54 -0.17
C LEU A 480 18.37 -17.84 1.29
N PRO A 481 18.66 -16.92 2.21
CA PRO A 481 18.43 -17.13 3.64
C PRO A 481 16.95 -17.03 4.04
N THR A 482 16.06 -16.73 3.09
CA THR A 482 14.60 -16.77 3.25
C THR A 482 13.98 -17.46 2.05
N PRO A 483 12.81 -18.10 2.21
CA PRO A 483 12.05 -18.65 1.11
C PRO A 483 11.89 -17.62 -0.02
N ALA A 484 12.22 -18.05 -1.23
CA ALA A 484 12.12 -17.24 -2.43
C ALA A 484 11.55 -18.06 -3.58
N GLU A 485 10.63 -17.48 -4.35
CA GLU A 485 10.06 -18.11 -5.55
C GLU A 485 10.80 -17.59 -6.78
N LEU A 486 11.31 -18.51 -7.62
CA LEU A 486 11.89 -18.18 -8.92
C LEU A 486 10.82 -18.29 -10.01
N LEU A 487 10.62 -17.19 -10.73
CA LEU A 487 9.66 -17.05 -11.81
C LEU A 487 10.35 -16.59 -13.09
N VAL A 488 9.71 -16.88 -14.23
CA VAL A 488 10.17 -16.46 -15.56
C VAL A 488 9.12 -15.59 -16.21
N ALA A 489 9.55 -14.46 -16.79
CA ALA A 489 8.72 -13.60 -17.60
C ALA A 489 9.32 -13.48 -19.01
N GLU A 490 8.50 -13.59 -20.05
CA GLU A 490 8.92 -13.35 -21.43
C GLU A 490 9.42 -11.91 -21.62
N THR A 491 8.70 -10.96 -21.01
CA THR A 491 9.00 -9.54 -21.08
C THR A 491 8.68 -8.86 -19.75
N TYR A 492 9.37 -7.77 -19.47
CA TYR A 492 9.04 -6.86 -18.38
C TYR A 492 9.30 -5.41 -18.83
N PRO A 493 8.42 -4.44 -18.51
CA PRO A 493 8.57 -3.05 -18.96
C PRO A 493 9.94 -2.44 -18.63
N GLY A 494 10.64 -1.99 -19.68
CA GLY A 494 11.95 -1.37 -19.61
C GLY A 494 13.12 -2.32 -19.29
N ALA A 495 12.86 -3.62 -19.04
CA ALA A 495 13.89 -4.59 -18.72
C ALA A 495 14.48 -5.25 -19.96
N THR A 496 15.81 -5.37 -20.01
CA THR A 496 16.51 -6.10 -21.09
C THR A 496 16.43 -7.60 -20.87
N ALA A 497 16.67 -8.37 -21.92
CA ALA A 497 16.79 -9.83 -21.80
C ALA A 497 17.84 -10.22 -20.76
N HIS A 498 17.58 -11.30 -20.03
CA HIS A 498 18.37 -11.83 -18.92
C HIS A 498 18.50 -10.90 -17.71
N SER A 499 17.58 -9.93 -17.57
CA SER A 499 17.45 -9.16 -16.32
C SER A 499 16.86 -10.03 -15.21
N VAL A 500 17.40 -9.91 -14.00
CA VAL A 500 16.91 -10.56 -12.78
C VAL A 500 16.37 -9.49 -11.85
N LEU A 501 15.07 -9.56 -11.56
CA LEU A 501 14.39 -8.65 -10.64
C LEU A 501 14.26 -9.33 -9.27
N LEU A 502 14.69 -8.65 -8.22
CA LEU A 502 14.45 -9.06 -6.84
C LEU A 502 13.30 -8.25 -6.24
N ILE A 503 12.23 -8.93 -5.82
CA ILE A 503 10.96 -8.34 -5.43
C ILE A 503 10.62 -8.76 -4.00
N ARG A 504 10.13 -7.81 -3.20
CA ARG A 504 9.67 -8.05 -1.83
C ARG A 504 8.32 -8.77 -1.79
N PRO A 505 7.94 -9.37 -0.63
CA PRO A 505 6.64 -10.00 -0.46
C PRO A 505 5.44 -9.06 -0.69
N ASP A 506 5.62 -7.75 -0.52
CA ASP A 506 4.59 -6.73 -0.77
C ASP A 506 4.64 -6.11 -2.18
N GLY A 507 5.36 -6.75 -3.11
CA GLY A 507 5.40 -6.39 -4.53
C GLY A 507 6.22 -5.15 -4.86
N HIS A 508 7.13 -4.73 -3.99
CA HIS A 508 8.04 -3.61 -4.28
C HIS A 508 9.40 -4.13 -4.74
N LEU A 509 9.93 -3.52 -5.79
CA LEU A 509 11.23 -3.86 -6.37
C LEU A 509 12.36 -3.49 -5.40
N VAL A 510 13.25 -4.43 -5.09
CA VAL A 510 14.49 -4.18 -4.35
C VAL A 510 15.55 -3.62 -5.30
N THR A 511 15.76 -4.35 -6.40
CA THR A 511 16.72 -4.03 -7.47
C THR A 511 16.41 -4.83 -8.73
N ALA A 512 16.95 -4.39 -9.87
CA ALA A 512 17.01 -5.14 -11.11
C ALA A 512 18.48 -5.27 -11.55
N MET A 513 18.92 -6.49 -11.86
CA MET A 513 20.32 -6.83 -12.14
C MET A 513 20.45 -7.46 -13.52
N VAL A 514 21.60 -7.31 -14.17
CA VAL A 514 21.88 -8.03 -15.42
C VAL A 514 22.54 -9.37 -15.11
N GLY A 515 21.92 -10.46 -15.57
CA GLY A 515 22.42 -11.83 -15.35
C GLY A 515 22.32 -12.30 -13.89
N CYS A 516 23.02 -13.40 -13.59
CA CYS A 516 23.01 -14.03 -12.27
C CYS A 516 24.38 -13.91 -11.61
N ARG A 517 24.46 -13.08 -10.57
CA ARG A 517 25.63 -12.92 -9.70
C ARG A 517 25.24 -13.27 -8.27
N PRO A 518 25.52 -14.51 -7.80
CA PRO A 518 25.01 -15.00 -6.53
C PRO A 518 25.36 -14.10 -5.33
N ALA A 519 26.61 -13.63 -5.23
CA ALA A 519 27.05 -12.78 -4.13
C ALA A 519 26.23 -11.48 -4.01
N GLU A 520 25.95 -10.83 -5.15
CA GLU A 520 25.12 -9.63 -5.20
C GLU A 520 23.66 -9.95 -4.86
N LEU A 521 23.10 -11.03 -5.41
CA LEU A 521 21.73 -11.47 -5.11
C LEU A 521 21.55 -11.72 -3.60
N TYR A 522 22.52 -12.39 -2.95
CA TYR A 522 22.51 -12.64 -1.51
C TYR A 522 22.54 -11.34 -0.72
N SER A 523 23.43 -10.42 -1.11
CA SER A 523 23.52 -9.13 -0.42
C SER A 523 22.25 -8.29 -0.57
N TYR A 524 21.62 -8.27 -1.74
CA TYR A 524 20.35 -7.56 -1.92
C TYR A 524 19.17 -8.23 -1.20
N ALA A 525 19.18 -9.56 -1.08
CA ALA A 525 18.21 -10.27 -0.26
C ALA A 525 18.40 -9.94 1.23
N ASP A 526 19.64 -9.85 1.72
CA ASP A 526 19.93 -9.40 3.09
C ASP A 526 19.51 -7.94 3.30
N LEU A 527 19.78 -7.05 2.35
CA LEU A 527 19.30 -5.66 2.37
C LEU A 527 17.77 -5.60 2.48
N ALA A 528 17.06 -6.40 1.70
CA ALA A 528 15.60 -6.46 1.72
C ALA A 528 15.06 -6.88 3.10
N ARG A 529 15.82 -7.68 3.85
CA ARG A 529 15.51 -8.11 5.23
C ARG A 529 16.04 -7.16 6.30
N GLY A 530 16.64 -6.04 5.90
CA GLY A 530 17.21 -5.04 6.79
C GLY A 530 18.55 -5.46 7.40
N GLY A 531 19.33 -6.27 6.69
CA GLY A 531 20.74 -6.53 6.95
C GLY A 531 21.62 -5.31 6.61
N PRO A 532 22.91 -5.34 6.97
CA PRO A 532 23.84 -4.25 6.64
C PRO A 532 23.96 -4.10 5.12
N PRO A 533 24.12 -2.86 4.59
CA PRO A 533 24.35 -2.66 3.17
C PRO A 533 25.65 -3.36 2.74
N ALA A 534 25.65 -3.96 1.54
CA ALA A 534 26.84 -4.59 0.96
C ALA A 534 28.04 -3.62 0.99
N ALA A 535 29.19 -4.09 1.47
CA ALA A 535 30.44 -3.59 0.93
C ALA A 535 30.56 -4.23 -0.46
N VAL A 536 30.35 -3.45 -1.53
CA VAL A 536 30.72 -3.89 -2.87
C VAL A 536 32.24 -3.94 -2.88
N GLY A 537 32.80 -5.14 -2.71
CA GLY A 537 34.23 -5.36 -2.84
C GLY A 537 34.64 -5.19 -4.30
N ASP A 538 35.61 -4.31 -4.55
CA ASP A 538 36.48 -4.44 -5.72
C ASP A 538 37.28 -5.74 -5.52
N GLU A 539 36.72 -6.87 -5.95
CA GLU A 539 37.52 -8.08 -6.13
C GLU A 539 38.17 -8.00 -7.50
N ASP A 540 39.47 -7.75 -7.42
CA ASP A 540 40.50 -7.68 -8.45
C ASP A 540 40.42 -8.86 -9.43
N ASP A 541 40.35 -8.55 -10.73
CA ASP A 541 40.65 -9.45 -11.84
C ASP A 541 42.12 -9.86 -11.75
N GLY A 542 42.41 -10.90 -10.95
CA GLY A 542 43.76 -11.28 -10.58
C GLY A 542 44.07 -12.76 -10.71
N GLN A 543 43.44 -13.49 -11.64
CA GLN A 543 43.80 -14.88 -11.96
C GLN A 543 43.74 -15.13 -13.47
N ASP A 544 44.75 -14.65 -14.18
CA ASP A 544 45.30 -15.33 -15.36
C ASP A 544 46.58 -14.63 -15.84
N ARG A 545 47.72 -14.91 -15.19
CA ARG A 545 49.07 -14.84 -15.78
C ARG A 545 50.02 -15.79 -15.04
N ALA A 546 49.88 -17.08 -15.30
CA ALA A 546 50.99 -18.02 -15.17
C ALA A 546 51.48 -18.35 -16.58
N GLU A 547 52.67 -17.85 -16.93
CA GLU A 547 53.73 -18.51 -17.73
C GLU A 547 54.70 -17.45 -18.29
N GLY A 548 55.99 -17.61 -17.98
CA GLY A 548 57.07 -17.02 -18.78
C GLY A 548 58.24 -16.39 -18.01
N ALA A 549 59.31 -17.19 -17.86
CA ALA A 549 60.72 -16.78 -17.84
C ALA A 549 61.32 -16.17 -16.53
N GLY A 550 61.87 -17.06 -15.70
CA GLY A 550 63.32 -17.29 -15.61
C GLY A 550 64.26 -16.13 -15.20
N GLY A 551 64.95 -16.33 -14.07
CA GLY A 551 66.40 -16.11 -14.02
C GLY A 551 66.96 -15.07 -13.02
N GLN A 552 67.57 -15.61 -11.96
CA GLN A 552 68.86 -15.22 -11.35
C GLN A 552 68.96 -14.01 -10.39
N HIS A 553 69.50 -14.34 -9.20
CA HIS A 553 70.49 -13.65 -8.32
C HIS A 553 70.30 -12.14 -8.03
N ASP A 554 70.44 -11.63 -6.81
CA ASP A 554 71.55 -11.82 -5.88
C ASP A 554 71.22 -11.22 -4.48
N GLU A 555 71.96 -11.67 -3.47
CA GLU A 555 71.93 -11.19 -2.08
C GLU A 555 72.50 -9.76 -1.92
N ALA A 556 72.03 -8.98 -0.93
CA ALA A 556 72.88 -8.32 0.09
C ALA A 556 72.15 -7.26 0.97
N ARG A 557 72.13 -7.55 2.28
CA ARG A 557 72.46 -6.70 3.45
C ARG A 557 72.15 -5.18 3.46
N GLY A 558 71.48 -4.76 4.55
CA GLY A 558 71.65 -3.41 5.13
C GLY A 558 70.57 -3.01 6.15
N VAL A 559 70.92 -3.00 7.44
CA VAL A 559 70.14 -2.59 8.63
C VAL A 559 70.86 -1.35 9.23
N PRO A 560 70.38 -0.60 10.25
CA PRO A 560 69.15 0.20 10.45
C PRO A 560 69.44 1.67 10.86
N GLY A 561 68.39 2.45 11.16
CA GLY A 561 68.46 3.63 12.06
C GLY A 561 67.18 4.46 11.92
N GLY A 562 66.48 4.96 12.94
CA GLY A 562 66.77 5.18 14.35
C GLY A 562 66.18 6.54 14.75
N GLY A 563 65.42 6.60 15.86
CA GLY A 563 65.02 7.84 16.56
C GLY A 563 63.63 8.37 16.16
N ALA A 564 62.57 8.43 16.98
CA ALA A 564 62.36 8.86 18.38
C ALA A 564 61.61 10.22 18.46
N ALA A 565 60.43 10.15 19.09
CA ALA A 565 59.88 11.06 20.11
C ALA A 565 59.50 12.54 19.81
N GLY A 566 58.32 12.92 20.33
CA GLY A 566 57.85 14.30 20.52
C GLY A 566 56.32 14.41 20.39
N THR A 567 55.50 13.94 21.33
CA THR A 567 55.03 14.60 22.57
C THR A 567 54.29 15.94 22.39
N ARG A 568 52.96 15.88 22.60
CA ARG A 568 51.98 16.81 23.22
C ARG A 568 51.99 18.32 22.88
N VAL A 569 50.77 18.86 22.71
CA VAL A 569 50.09 19.95 23.48
C VAL A 569 48.94 20.49 22.60
N SER A 570 47.66 20.20 22.90
CA SER A 570 46.72 21.03 23.67
C SER A 570 46.57 22.49 23.18
N GLY A 571 45.39 22.82 22.64
CA GLY A 571 44.97 24.21 22.40
C GLY A 571 43.47 24.31 22.07
N ARG A 572 42.70 24.77 23.06
CA ARG A 572 41.23 24.98 23.06
C ARG A 572 40.90 26.40 22.54
N THR A 573 39.65 26.59 22.09
CA THR A 573 38.90 27.87 21.88
C THR A 573 39.39 28.78 20.73
N ARG A 574 38.54 29.29 19.83
CA ARG A 574 37.13 29.70 19.87
C ARG A 574 36.32 29.13 18.71
#